data_AF-T0HNS7-F1
#
_entry.id   AF-T0HNS7-F1
#
_cell.length_a   1.000
_cell.length_b   1.000
_cell.length_c   1.000
_cell.angle_alpha   90.00
_cell.angle_beta   90.00
_cell.angle_gamma   90.00
#
_symmetry.space_group_name_H-M   'P 1'
#
loop_
_entity.id
_entity.type
_entity.pdbx_description
1 polymer ?
#
loop_
_entity_poly.entity_id
_entity_poly.type
_entity_poly.pdbx_seq_one_letter_code
_entity_poly.pdbx_strand_id
1 'polypeptide(L)'
;MHEPDGRRERDEDGTLVCTCRYCRKRIRSREGKTWSLADGLDLDALAASCISSHFSVVDVEEGMVLARYKIPPGSDGSAIAEMEATIAAKHGVEAGGDVEIRLVRHEDMLQKRH
;
A
#
# COMPACT_ATOMS: atom_id res chain seq x y z
N MET A 1 -1.45 20.75 4.86
CA MET A 1 -2.70 21.04 5.60
C MET A 1 -3.83 21.16 4.58
N HIS A 2 -5.02 20.61 4.83
CA HIS A 2 -6.15 20.75 3.89
C HIS A 2 -6.85 22.10 4.10
N GLU A 3 -7.25 22.75 3.01
CA GLU A 3 -7.95 24.04 3.04
C GLU A 3 -9.21 24.01 2.17
N PRO A 4 -10.34 24.57 2.63
CA PRO A 4 -11.61 24.57 1.91
C PRO A 4 -11.56 25.50 0.68
N ASP A 5 -12.08 25.01 -0.46
CA ASP A 5 -12.15 25.76 -1.73
C ASP A 5 -13.28 26.81 -1.75
N GLY A 6 -14.09 26.88 -0.69
CA GLY A 6 -15.05 27.96 -0.47
C GLY A 6 -16.44 27.47 -0.10
N ARG A 7 -17.14 26.77 -0.99
CA ARG A 7 -18.52 26.30 -0.75
C ARG A 7 -18.53 25.21 0.32
N ARG A 8 -19.16 25.50 1.46
CA ARG A 8 -19.27 24.59 2.61
C ARG A 8 -20.71 24.10 2.70
N GLU A 9 -20.86 22.80 2.81
CA GLU A 9 -22.11 22.12 3.07
C GLU A 9 -22.13 21.72 4.54
N ARG A 10 -23.30 21.61 5.13
CA ARG A 10 -23.45 21.16 6.51
C ARG A 10 -24.17 19.81 6.47
N ASP A 11 -23.52 18.81 7.03
CA ASP A 11 -24.04 17.44 7.16
C ASP A 11 -25.11 17.35 8.26
N GLU A 12 -25.81 16.22 8.35
CA GLU A 12 -26.91 15.99 9.30
C GLU A 12 -26.44 16.13 10.76
N ASP A 13 -25.19 15.72 11.05
CA ASP A 13 -24.54 15.87 12.36
C ASP A 13 -23.98 17.28 12.62
N GLY A 14 -24.30 18.27 11.77
CA GLY A 14 -23.82 19.65 11.90
C GLY A 14 -22.36 19.88 11.46
N THR A 15 -21.69 18.83 10.99
CA THR A 15 -20.31 18.85 10.48
C THR A 15 -20.25 19.63 9.17
N LEU A 16 -19.26 20.52 9.01
CA LEU A 16 -19.01 21.22 7.75
C LEU A 16 -18.24 20.31 6.80
N VAL A 17 -18.70 20.15 5.57
CA VAL A 17 -18.05 19.38 4.51
C VAL A 17 -17.75 20.30 3.33
N CYS A 18 -16.58 20.14 2.73
CA CYS A 18 -16.09 20.95 1.62
C CYS A 18 -15.14 20.12 0.75
N THR A 19 -14.72 20.67 -0.39
CA THR A 19 -13.64 20.11 -1.20
C THR A 19 -12.35 20.85 -0.91
N CYS A 20 -11.25 20.12 -0.78
CA CYS A 20 -9.93 20.70 -0.56
C CYS A 20 -9.42 21.41 -1.82
N ARG A 21 -8.94 22.65 -1.68
CA ARG A 21 -8.38 23.45 -2.78
C ARG A 21 -7.18 22.78 -3.47
N TYR A 22 -6.33 22.08 -2.72
CA TYR A 22 -5.07 21.52 -3.25
C TYR A 22 -5.18 20.10 -3.79
N CYS A 23 -5.80 19.20 -3.02
CA CYS A 23 -5.88 17.78 -3.39
C CYS A 23 -7.21 17.38 -4.02
N ARG A 24 -8.18 18.31 -4.11
CA ARG A 24 -9.53 18.11 -4.67
C ARG A 24 -10.36 17.00 -4.00
N LYS A 25 -9.93 16.49 -2.84
CA LYS A 25 -10.68 15.49 -2.04
C LYS A 25 -11.73 16.14 -1.13
N ARG A 26 -12.74 15.38 -0.73
CA ARG A 26 -13.70 15.82 0.30
C ARG A 26 -13.02 15.92 1.66
N ILE A 27 -13.29 17.02 2.36
CA ILE A 27 -12.75 17.34 3.67
C ILE A 27 -13.89 17.79 4.59
N ARG A 28 -13.78 17.49 5.87
CA ARG A 28 -14.76 17.84 6.90
C ARG A 28 -14.14 18.57 8.08
N SER A 29 -14.96 19.36 8.77
CA SER A 29 -14.60 20.09 9.96
C SER A 29 -15.79 20.23 10.90
N ARG A 30 -15.60 19.98 12.20
CA ARG A 30 -16.64 20.22 13.21
C ARG A 30 -16.77 21.69 13.59
N GLU A 31 -15.66 22.43 13.60
CA GLU A 31 -15.60 23.81 14.08
C GLU A 31 -15.26 24.85 12.99
N GLY A 32 -15.00 24.39 11.77
CA GLY A 32 -14.59 25.24 10.64
C GLY A 32 -13.14 25.75 10.70
N LYS A 33 -12.37 25.38 11.73
CA LYS A 33 -10.97 25.79 11.94
C LYS A 33 -9.97 24.74 11.46
N THR A 34 -10.23 23.48 11.74
CA THR A 34 -9.35 22.34 11.38
C THR A 34 -10.07 21.42 10.41
N TRP A 35 -9.43 21.10 9.28
CA TRP A 35 -10.02 20.31 8.20
C TRP A 35 -9.29 18.99 8.03
N SER A 36 -10.05 17.89 8.07
CA SER A 36 -9.58 16.52 7.86
C SER A 36 -10.26 15.91 6.63
N LEU A 37 -9.74 14.83 6.06
CA LEU A 37 -10.46 14.12 5.00
C LEU A 37 -11.84 13.67 5.50
N ALA A 38 -12.87 13.87 4.67
CA ALA A 38 -14.27 13.60 5.02
C ALA A 38 -14.53 12.09 5.02
N ASP A 39 -14.11 11.46 3.94
CA ASP A 39 -13.91 10.03 3.85
C ASP A 39 -12.62 9.78 4.64
N GLY A 40 -12.67 8.96 5.69
CA GLY A 40 -11.47 8.59 6.43
C GLY A 40 -10.36 8.12 5.48
N LEU A 41 -9.13 8.06 5.97
CA LEU A 41 -8.14 7.22 5.29
C LEU A 41 -8.81 5.86 5.09
N ASP A 42 -9.05 5.46 3.85
CA ASP A 42 -9.71 4.18 3.56
C ASP A 42 -8.71 3.10 3.97
N LEU A 43 -8.81 2.70 5.24
CA LEU A 43 -7.94 1.72 5.85
C LEU A 43 -8.17 0.36 5.20
N ASP A 44 -9.34 0.13 4.60
CA ASP A 44 -9.65 -1.10 3.87
C ASP A 44 -9.02 -1.09 2.49
N ALA A 45 -9.04 0.02 1.75
CA ALA A 45 -8.29 0.16 0.50
C ALA A 45 -6.78 0.21 0.73
N LEU A 46 -6.33 0.84 1.82
CA LEU A 46 -4.93 0.84 2.23
C LEU A 46 -4.50 -0.57 2.66
N ALA A 47 -5.30 -1.25 3.48
CA ALA A 47 -5.07 -2.64 3.83
C ALA A 47 -5.07 -3.50 2.57
N ALA A 48 -6.07 -3.42 1.71
CA ALA A 48 -6.11 -4.13 0.43
C ALA A 48 -4.88 -3.86 -0.45
N SER A 49 -4.33 -2.64 -0.40
CA SER A 49 -3.08 -2.29 -1.09
C SER A 49 -1.82 -2.86 -0.42
N CYS A 50 -1.83 -3.03 0.91
CA CYS A 50 -0.76 -3.66 1.70
C CYS A 50 -0.87 -5.20 1.76
N ILE A 51 -2.03 -5.74 1.38
CA ILE A 51 -2.43 -7.15 1.42
C ILE A 51 -2.04 -7.90 0.14
N SER A 52 -1.34 -7.27 -0.81
CA SER A 52 -0.89 -8.00 -2.00
C SER A 52 0.36 -8.83 -1.73
N SER A 53 0.30 -10.11 -2.07
CA SER A 53 1.47 -10.97 -2.18
C SER A 53 2.52 -10.31 -3.08
N HIS A 54 3.79 -10.41 -2.71
CA HIS A 54 4.87 -9.76 -3.44
C HIS A 54 6.19 -10.53 -3.27
N PHE A 55 7.09 -10.37 -4.24
CA PHE A 55 8.48 -10.76 -4.08
C PHE A 55 9.27 -9.60 -3.48
N SER A 56 10.08 -9.88 -2.47
CA SER A 56 11.09 -8.97 -1.95
C SER A 56 12.47 -9.50 -2.32
N VAL A 57 13.25 -8.69 -3.02
CA VAL A 57 14.68 -8.96 -3.25
C VAL A 57 15.44 -8.34 -2.09
N VAL A 58 16.19 -9.15 -1.37
CA VAL A 58 16.83 -8.78 -0.11
C VAL A 58 18.33 -9.03 -0.24
N ASP A 59 19.11 -8.03 0.12
CA ASP A 59 20.52 -8.17 0.43
C ASP A 59 20.65 -8.84 1.80
N VAL A 60 21.24 -10.02 1.85
CA VAL A 60 21.36 -10.84 3.05
C VAL A 60 22.49 -10.34 3.95
N GLU A 61 23.57 -9.78 3.39
CA GLU A 61 24.68 -9.22 4.16
C GLU A 61 24.25 -7.97 4.93
N GLU A 62 23.55 -7.04 4.25
CA GLU A 62 23.07 -5.80 4.85
C GLU A 62 21.68 -5.91 5.47
N GLY A 63 20.98 -7.02 5.22
CA GLY A 63 19.59 -7.23 5.66
C GLY A 63 18.60 -6.26 5.02
N MET A 64 18.94 -5.68 3.87
CA MET A 64 18.18 -4.58 3.25
C MET A 64 17.31 -5.07 2.09
N VAL A 65 16.10 -4.53 1.96
CA VAL A 65 15.25 -4.79 0.79
C VAL A 65 15.72 -3.92 -0.39
N LEU A 66 16.23 -4.57 -1.44
CA LEU A 66 16.69 -3.92 -2.67
C LEU A 66 15.52 -3.58 -3.61
N ALA A 67 14.51 -4.45 -3.69
CA ALA A 67 13.35 -4.24 -4.57
C ALA A 67 12.11 -5.02 -4.10
N ARG A 68 10.93 -4.53 -4.49
CA ARG A 68 9.66 -5.23 -4.30
C ARG A 68 8.89 -5.33 -5.62
N TYR A 69 8.39 -6.52 -5.92
CA TYR A 69 7.58 -6.81 -7.09
C TYR A 69 6.22 -7.37 -6.68
N LYS A 70 5.15 -6.66 -7.06
CA LYS A 70 3.78 -7.08 -6.75
C LYS A 70 3.43 -8.34 -7.54
N ILE A 71 2.82 -9.31 -6.87
CA ILE A 71 2.24 -10.49 -7.52
C ILE A 71 0.77 -10.17 -7.85
N PRO A 72 0.36 -10.29 -9.12
CA PRO A 72 -1.04 -10.12 -9.49
C PRO A 72 -1.96 -11.08 -8.72
N PRO A 73 -3.16 -10.65 -8.32
CA PRO A 73 -4.13 -11.56 -7.71
C PRO A 73 -4.54 -12.64 -8.72
N GLY A 74 -4.57 -13.90 -8.29
CA GLY A 74 -4.94 -15.03 -9.15
C GLY A 74 -3.80 -15.62 -9.99
N SER A 75 -2.55 -15.17 -9.80
CA SER A 75 -1.38 -15.85 -10.38
C SER A 75 -1.29 -17.29 -9.88
N ASP A 76 -1.11 -18.22 -10.82
CA ASP A 76 -0.89 -19.63 -10.52
C ASP A 76 0.58 -19.93 -10.20
N GLY A 77 0.87 -21.17 -9.79
CA GLY A 77 2.23 -21.58 -9.41
C GLY A 77 3.23 -21.43 -10.56
N SER A 78 2.80 -21.60 -11.81
CA SER A 78 3.65 -21.44 -12.99
C SER A 78 4.03 -19.98 -13.20
N ALA A 79 3.05 -19.09 -13.21
CA ALA A 79 3.28 -17.65 -13.37
C ALA A 79 4.15 -17.09 -12.23
N ILE A 80 3.97 -17.59 -11.01
CA ILE A 80 4.81 -17.21 -9.86
C ILE A 80 6.27 -17.64 -10.10
N ALA A 81 6.50 -18.88 -10.55
CA ALA A 81 7.85 -19.40 -10.84
C ALA A 81 8.52 -18.65 -12.01
N GLU A 82 7.77 -18.30 -13.06
CA GLU A 82 8.28 -17.51 -14.18
C GLU A 82 8.69 -16.09 -13.76
N MET A 83 7.89 -15.46 -12.90
CA MET A 83 8.25 -14.15 -12.35
C MET A 83 9.47 -14.24 -11.44
N GLU A 84 9.57 -15.28 -10.61
CA GLU A 84 10.74 -15.51 -9.75
C GLU A 84 12.01 -15.66 -10.59
N ALA A 85 11.98 -16.50 -11.64
CA ALA A 85 13.10 -16.68 -12.56
C ALA A 85 13.49 -15.37 -13.26
N THR A 86 12.50 -14.57 -13.67
CA THR A 86 12.73 -13.26 -14.29
C THR A 86 13.40 -12.28 -13.31
N ILE A 87 12.93 -12.25 -12.06
CA ILE A 87 13.49 -11.41 -11.01
C ILE A 87 14.92 -11.86 -10.65
N ALA A 88 15.16 -13.17 -10.58
CA ALA A 88 16.46 -13.75 -10.31
C ALA A 88 17.48 -13.37 -11.39
N ALA A 89 17.13 -13.54 -12.67
CA ALA A 89 17.98 -13.14 -13.78
C ALA A 89 18.26 -11.64 -13.81
N LYS A 90 17.27 -10.81 -13.45
CA LYS A 90 17.42 -9.35 -13.43
C LYS A 90 18.37 -8.85 -12.34
N HIS A 91 18.37 -9.50 -11.17
CA HIS A 91 19.14 -9.08 -10.01
C HIS A 91 20.40 -9.91 -9.76
N GLY A 92 20.69 -10.89 -10.63
CA GLY A 92 21.86 -11.75 -10.48
C GLY A 92 21.77 -12.64 -9.23
N VAL A 93 20.57 -13.12 -8.90
CA VAL A 93 20.39 -13.99 -7.73
C VAL A 93 20.97 -15.37 -8.03
N GLU A 94 22.00 -15.73 -7.27
CA GLU A 94 22.68 -17.02 -7.36
C GLU A 94 22.49 -17.82 -6.06
N ALA A 95 22.51 -19.14 -6.15
CA ALA A 95 22.35 -20.00 -4.97
C ALA A 95 23.54 -19.81 -4.02
N GLY A 96 23.29 -19.22 -2.85
CA GLY A 96 24.31 -18.91 -1.85
C GLY A 96 25.05 -17.58 -2.05
N GLY A 97 24.53 -16.71 -2.92
CA GLY A 97 25.01 -15.32 -3.06
C GLY A 97 24.42 -14.38 -2.00
N ASP A 98 24.84 -13.12 -2.05
CA ASP A 98 24.47 -12.09 -1.08
C ASP A 98 23.05 -11.53 -1.30
N VAL A 99 22.39 -11.92 -2.39
CA VAL A 99 21.03 -11.49 -2.72
C VAL A 99 20.09 -12.69 -2.72
N GLU A 100 18.95 -12.55 -2.03
CA GLU A 100 17.91 -13.57 -1.93
C GLU A 100 16.54 -13.03 -2.39
N ILE A 101 15.72 -13.88 -3.02
CA ILE A 101 14.32 -13.57 -3.32
C ILE A 101 13.43 -14.21 -2.27
N ARG A 102 12.64 -13.39 -1.58
CA ARG A 102 11.64 -13.83 -0.61
C ARG A 102 10.24 -13.64 -1.17
N LEU A 103 9.50 -14.73 -1.28
CA LEU A 103 8.07 -14.68 -1.56
C LEU A 103 7.32 -14.35 -0.26
N VAL A 104 6.69 -13.18 -0.22
CA VAL A 104 5.78 -12.80 0.86
C VAL A 104 4.37 -13.06 0.38
N ARG A 105 3.74 -14.13 0.86
CA ARG A 105 2.31 -14.36 0.64
C ARG A 105 1.52 -13.67 1.74
N HIS A 106 0.45 -13.02 1.33
CA HIS A 106 -0.45 -12.37 2.27
C HIS A 106 -1.10 -13.37 3.25
N GLU A 107 -1.43 -14.57 2.79
CA GLU A 107 -2.03 -15.64 3.60
C GLU A 107 -1.16 -15.99 4.84
N ASP A 108 0.17 -15.96 4.69
CA ASP A 108 1.12 -16.26 5.76
C ASP A 108 1.23 -15.11 6.79
N MET A 109 0.96 -13.87 6.39
CA MET A 109 0.99 -12.70 7.28
C MET A 109 -0.24 -12.61 8.19
N LEU A 110 -1.38 -13.12 7.74
CA LEU A 110 -2.59 -13.20 8.56
C LEU A 110 -2.47 -14.23 9.70
N GLN A 111 -1.71 -15.31 9.50
CA GLN A 111 -1.55 -16.37 10.50
C GLN A 111 -0.64 -16.00 11.68
N LYS A 112 0.27 -15.03 11.53
CA LYS A 112 1.19 -14.59 12.60
C LYS A 112 0.54 -13.68 13.66
N ARG A 113 -0.74 -13.33 13.50
CA ARG A 113 -1.43 -12.32 14.31
C ARG A 113 -2.42 -12.87 15.34
N HIS A 114 -2.41 -14.19 15.58
CA HIS A 114 -3.30 -14.86 16.53
C HIS A 114 -2.55 -15.54 17.66
#